data_AF-A0A2D6MNV9-F1
#
_entry.id   AF-A0A2D6MNV9-F1
#
_cell.length_a   1.000
_cell.length_b   1.000
_cell.length_c   1.000
_cell.angle_alpha   90.00
_cell.angle_beta   90.00
_cell.angle_gamma   90.00
#
_symmetry.space_group_name_H-M   'P 1'
#
loop_
_entity.id
_entity.type
_entity.pdbx_description
1 polymer ?
#
loop_
_entity_poly.entity_id
_entity_poly.type
_entity_poly.pdbx_seq_one_letter_code
_entity_poly.pdbx_strand_id
1 'polypeptide(L)'
;MDLLEMRYEYDSMGRMLARPGVGDTPRFVLGRAAEGCVWRFRSDLDVDLINRVAKLAGRESAFPFGGEKPVCEPERLAMIGRLLGVDRAGICTRRELVSRSGVEIADIWTID
;
A
#
# COMPACT_ATOMS: atom_id res chain seq x y z
N MET A 1 3.42 7.74 10.35
CA MET A 1 4.20 6.65 9.74
C MET A 1 4.20 5.39 10.60
N ASP A 2 4.00 5.54 11.91
CA ASP A 2 4.18 4.53 12.95
C ASP A 2 3.29 3.27 12.77
N LEU A 3 2.13 3.39 12.12
CA LEU A 3 1.20 2.26 11.96
C LEU A 3 1.73 1.14 11.07
N LEU A 4 2.46 1.47 9.99
CA LEU A 4 3.06 0.44 9.13
C LEU A 4 4.28 -0.19 9.81
N GLU A 5 5.05 0.61 10.53
CA GLU A 5 6.22 0.19 11.32
C GLU A 5 5.85 -0.76 12.46
N MET A 6 4.64 -0.65 13.02
CA MET A 6 4.12 -1.60 14.00
C MET A 6 3.60 -2.92 13.39
N ARG A 7 3.32 -2.96 12.09
CA ARG A 7 2.67 -4.10 11.41
C ARG A 7 3.65 -5.02 10.71
N TYR A 8 4.73 -4.47 10.20
CA TYR A 8 5.68 -5.19 9.37
C TYR A 8 7.09 -5.01 9.90
N GLU A 9 7.90 -6.04 9.73
CA GLU A 9 9.34 -5.91 9.89
C GLU A 9 9.99 -5.55 8.56
N TYR A 10 11.06 -4.78 8.63
CA TYR A 10 11.73 -4.24 7.46
C TYR A 10 13.19 -4.70 7.40
N ASP A 11 13.68 -4.96 6.19
CA ASP A 11 15.11 -5.13 5.92
C ASP A 11 15.86 -3.78 5.98
N SER A 12 17.18 -3.82 5.83
CA SER A 12 18.03 -2.62 5.82
C SER A 12 17.75 -1.66 4.66
N MET A 13 16.99 -2.10 3.65
CA MET A 13 16.56 -1.30 2.51
C MET A 13 15.12 -0.77 2.68
N GLY A 14 14.48 -1.02 3.81
CA GLY A 14 13.10 -0.59 4.09
C GLY A 14 12.03 -1.43 3.37
N ARG A 15 12.33 -2.66 2.98
CA ARG A 15 11.37 -3.61 2.39
C ARG A 15 10.80 -4.54 3.46
N MET A 16 9.53 -4.88 3.34
CA MET A 16 8.84 -5.77 4.29
C MET A 16 9.39 -7.18 4.17
N LEU A 17 9.83 -7.78 5.28
CA LEU A 17 10.32 -9.16 5.29
C LEU A 17 9.18 -10.14 5.04
N ALA A 18 9.35 -11.05 4.08
CA ALA A 18 8.42 -12.16 3.87
C ALA A 18 8.49 -13.14 5.06
N ARG A 19 7.44 -13.21 5.88
CA ARG A 19 7.36 -14.16 7.00
C ARG A 19 6.52 -15.38 6.63
N PRO A 20 7.10 -16.60 6.63
CA PRO A 20 6.30 -17.82 6.50
C PRO A 20 5.44 -18.04 7.75
N GLY A 21 4.15 -18.29 7.58
CA GLY A 21 3.28 -18.87 8.63
C GLY A 21 2.62 -17.89 9.61
N VAL A 22 2.89 -16.58 9.53
CA VAL A 22 2.18 -15.55 10.32
C VAL A 22 1.66 -14.49 9.35
N GLY A 23 0.38 -14.57 9.01
CA GLY A 23 -0.37 -13.59 8.22
C GLY A 23 0.38 -13.09 6.98
N ASP A 24 0.08 -13.66 5.81
CA ASP A 24 0.84 -13.40 4.58
C ASP A 24 1.23 -11.93 4.42
N THR A 25 2.54 -11.68 4.50
CA THR A 25 3.09 -10.34 4.28
C THR A 25 2.72 -9.95 2.85
N PRO A 26 1.97 -8.86 2.63
CA PRO A 26 1.51 -8.51 1.30
C PRO A 26 2.70 -8.17 0.40
N ARG A 27 2.57 -8.43 -0.90
CA ARG A 27 3.57 -8.02 -1.89
C ARG A 27 3.78 -6.51 -1.90
N PHE A 28 2.70 -5.75 -1.69
CA PHE A 28 2.73 -4.30 -1.74
C PHE A 28 1.75 -3.66 -0.75
N VAL A 29 2.17 -2.55 -0.14
CA VAL A 29 1.32 -1.69 0.71
C VAL A 29 1.45 -0.25 0.23
N LEU A 30 0.31 0.44 0.12
CA LEU A 30 0.21 1.88 -0.13
C LEU A 30 -0.65 2.51 0.97
N GLY A 31 -0.03 3.34 1.80
CA GLY A 31 -0.72 4.24 2.72
C GLY A 31 -0.82 5.64 2.12
N ARG A 32 -2.02 6.21 2.12
CA ARG A 32 -2.30 7.59 1.73
C ARG A 32 -2.77 8.35 2.97
N ALA A 33 -2.19 9.51 3.24
CA ALA A 33 -2.58 10.43 4.30
C ALA A 33 -2.58 11.86 3.77
N ALA A 34 -3.03 12.83 4.56
CA ALA A 34 -3.03 14.25 4.17
C ALA A 34 -1.61 14.77 3.90
N GLU A 35 -0.63 14.24 4.63
CA GLU A 35 0.78 14.60 4.54
C GLU A 35 1.47 13.97 3.32
N GLY A 36 0.84 13.00 2.66
CA GLY A 36 1.36 12.37 1.45
C GLY A 36 1.13 10.86 1.38
N CYS A 37 1.87 10.20 0.50
CA CYS A 37 1.79 8.77 0.26
C CYS A 37 3.06 8.06 0.74
N VAL A 38 2.89 6.89 1.35
CA VAL A 38 3.96 5.97 1.72
C VAL A 38 3.67 4.63 1.10
N TRP A 39 4.67 3.98 0.51
CA TRP A 39 4.51 2.62 -0.02
C TRP A 39 5.70 1.74 0.33
N ARG A 40 5.44 0.43 0.43
CA ARG A 40 6.42 -0.59 0.81
C ARG A 40 6.21 -1.85 -0.02
N PHE A 41 7.31 -2.54 -0.28
CA PHE A 41 7.38 -3.77 -1.05
C PHE A 41 7.83 -4.91 -0.17
N ARG A 42 7.39 -6.13 -0.47
CA ARG A 42 7.97 -7.33 0.13
C ARG A 42 9.41 -7.56 -0.38
N SER A 43 10.26 -8.10 0.48
CA SER A 43 11.71 -8.21 0.27
C SER A 43 12.11 -9.23 -0.80
N ASP A 44 11.22 -10.17 -1.11
CA ASP A 44 11.40 -11.24 -2.10
C ASP A 44 10.99 -10.85 -3.53
N LEU A 45 10.44 -9.64 -3.72
CA LEU A 45 10.04 -9.17 -5.05
C LEU A 45 11.24 -8.79 -5.90
N ASP A 46 11.10 -9.08 -7.19
CA ASP A 46 12.08 -8.72 -8.21
C ASP A 46 12.32 -7.19 -8.26
N VAL A 47 13.58 -6.80 -8.44
CA VAL A 47 14.01 -5.38 -8.39
C VAL A 47 13.44 -4.59 -9.57
N ASP A 48 13.36 -5.17 -10.77
CA ASP A 48 12.80 -4.49 -11.93
C ASP A 48 11.29 -4.28 -11.77
N LEU A 49 10.60 -5.25 -11.18
CA LEU A 49 9.20 -5.11 -10.78
C LEU A 49 9.00 -3.97 -9.78
N ILE A 50 9.79 -3.94 -8.70
CA ILE A 50 9.77 -2.87 -7.68
C ILE A 50 9.95 -1.50 -8.36
N ASN A 51 10.95 -1.36 -9.22
CA ASN A 51 11.24 -0.09 -9.91
C ASN A 51 10.09 0.39 -10.78
N ARG A 52 9.38 -0.52 -11.45
CA ARG A 52 8.20 -0.19 -12.27
C ARG A 52 7.02 0.24 -11.41
N VAL A 53 6.75 -0.48 -10.32
CA VAL A 53 5.65 -0.16 -9.41
C VAL A 53 5.92 1.13 -8.64
N ALA A 54 7.15 1.36 -8.18
CA ALA A 54 7.53 2.57 -7.44
C ALA A 54 7.31 3.85 -8.26
N LYS A 55 7.56 3.81 -9.58
CA LYS A 55 7.26 4.92 -10.50
C LYS A 55 5.77 5.27 -10.56
N LEU A 56 4.90 4.28 -10.37
CA LEU A 56 3.45 4.49 -10.32
C LEU A 56 3.02 4.97 -8.93
N ALA A 57 3.45 4.29 -7.87
CA ALA A 57 3.11 4.64 -6.50
C ALA A 57 3.55 6.07 -6.14
N GLY A 58 4.72 6.50 -6.61
CA GLY A 58 5.22 7.87 -6.38
C GLY A 58 4.48 8.97 -7.13
N ARG A 59 3.51 8.63 -7.98
CA ARG A 59 2.62 9.58 -8.65
C ARG A 59 1.21 9.57 -8.06
N GLU A 60 0.98 8.80 -7.02
CA GLU A 60 -0.33 8.68 -6.39
C GLU A 60 -0.63 9.88 -5.49
N SER A 61 -1.88 10.30 -5.51
CA SER A 61 -2.33 11.48 -4.76
C SER A 61 -2.48 11.18 -3.27
N ALA A 62 -2.21 12.18 -2.43
CA ALA A 62 -2.47 12.14 -1.00
C ALA A 62 -3.96 11.82 -0.67
N PHE A 63 -4.23 11.44 0.57
CA PHE A 63 -5.60 11.27 1.06
C PHE A 63 -6.19 12.64 1.43
N PRO A 64 -7.32 13.07 0.84
CA PRO A 64 -7.88 14.38 1.13
C PRO A 64 -8.44 14.43 2.55
N PHE A 65 -8.12 15.51 3.30
CA PHE A 65 -8.68 15.77 4.62
C PHE A 65 -9.92 16.67 4.51
N GLY A 66 -11.03 16.31 5.17
CA GLY A 66 -12.16 17.23 5.38
C GLY A 66 -13.38 17.09 4.45
N GLY A 67 -14.09 15.97 4.54
CA GLY A 67 -15.56 16.01 4.61
C GLY A 67 -16.39 15.81 3.35
N GLU A 68 -15.90 16.02 2.12
CA GLU A 68 -16.76 15.85 0.94
C GLU A 68 -16.03 15.20 -0.24
N LYS A 69 -15.90 13.86 -0.22
CA LYS A 69 -16.01 12.97 -1.39
C LYS A 69 -15.72 11.51 -1.00
N PRO A 70 -16.27 10.54 -1.74
CA PRO A 70 -16.00 9.14 -1.49
C PRO A 70 -14.51 8.91 -1.70
N VAL A 71 -13.91 8.18 -0.77
CA VAL A 71 -12.54 7.69 -0.88
C VAL A 71 -12.45 6.85 -2.16
N CYS A 72 -11.96 7.47 -3.23
CA CYS A 72 -11.73 6.80 -4.49
C CYS A 72 -10.52 5.88 -4.34
N GLU A 73 -10.63 4.71 -4.95
CA GLU A 73 -9.48 3.81 -5.13
C GLU A 73 -8.30 4.62 -5.71
N PRO A 74 -7.06 4.39 -5.24
CA PRO A 74 -5.89 5.01 -5.81
C PRO A 74 -5.88 4.81 -7.32
N GLU A 75 -5.67 5.89 -8.08
CA GLU A 75 -5.88 5.90 -9.53
C GLU A 75 -5.02 4.85 -10.24
N ARG A 76 -3.84 4.58 -9.66
CA ARG A 76 -2.86 3.65 -10.22
C ARG A 76 -2.96 2.25 -9.65
N LEU A 77 -3.84 2.00 -8.67
CA LEU A 77 -3.90 0.72 -7.95
C LEU A 77 -4.16 -0.46 -8.89
N ALA A 78 -5.12 -0.32 -9.82
CA ALA A 78 -5.41 -1.33 -10.81
C ALA A 78 -4.21 -1.66 -11.73
N MET A 79 -3.36 -0.68 -12.05
CA MET A 79 -2.16 -0.91 -12.85
C MET A 79 -1.02 -1.52 -12.03
N ILE A 80 -0.90 -1.13 -10.77
CA ILE A 80 0.03 -1.72 -9.81
C ILE A 80 -0.30 -3.21 -9.60
N GLY A 81 -1.57 -3.55 -9.36
CA GLY A 81 -2.02 -4.94 -9.22
C GLY A 81 -1.67 -5.80 -10.44
N ARG A 82 -1.88 -5.28 -11.65
CA ARG A 82 -1.49 -5.97 -12.91
C ARG A 82 0.02 -6.23 -12.99
N LEU A 83 0.85 -5.26 -12.60
CA LEU A 83 2.30 -5.44 -12.61
C LEU A 83 2.74 -6.50 -11.60
N LEU A 84 2.08 -6.58 -10.45
CA LEU A 84 2.33 -7.58 -9.42
C LEU A 84 1.82 -9.00 -9.77
N GLY A 85 1.24 -9.17 -10.97
CA GLY A 85 0.74 -10.45 -11.46
C GLY A 85 -0.61 -10.85 -10.89
N VAL A 86 -1.36 -9.90 -10.33
CA VAL A 86 -2.70 -10.15 -9.80
C VAL A 86 -3.69 -10.01 -10.94
N ASP A 87 -4.16 -11.16 -11.46
CA ASP A 87 -5.04 -11.19 -12.62
C ASP A 87 -6.44 -10.67 -12.28
N ARG A 88 -7.13 -10.07 -13.26
CA ARG A 88 -8.32 -9.20 -13.10
C ARG A 88 -9.52 -9.79 -12.32
N ALA A 89 -9.50 -11.07 -11.95
CA ALA A 89 -10.56 -11.77 -11.21
C ALA A 89 -10.26 -11.99 -9.71
N GLY A 90 -9.06 -11.68 -9.23
CA GLY A 90 -8.59 -12.08 -7.90
C GLY A 90 -7.73 -11.03 -7.22
N ILE A 91 -8.11 -9.76 -7.34
CA ILE A 91 -7.48 -8.70 -6.57
C ILE A 91 -7.77 -8.96 -5.07
N CYS A 92 -6.86 -9.63 -4.35
CA CYS A 92 -6.80 -9.64 -2.89
C CYS A 92 -6.33 -8.26 -2.38
N THR A 93 -6.90 -7.20 -2.94
CA THR A 93 -6.67 -5.85 -2.45
C THR A 93 -7.50 -5.67 -1.21
N ARG A 94 -6.83 -5.53 -0.08
CA ARG A 94 -7.49 -5.10 1.15
C ARG A 94 -7.41 -3.59 1.23
N ARG A 95 -8.53 -2.98 1.60
CA ARG A 95 -8.60 -1.58 1.98
C ARG A 95 -8.85 -1.47 3.47
N GLU A 96 -8.15 -0.55 4.13
CA GLU A 96 -8.36 -0.22 5.53
C GLU A 96 -8.32 1.30 5.72
N LEU A 97 -9.39 1.84 6.31
CA LEU A 97 -9.45 3.23 6.72
C LEU A 97 -8.96 3.37 8.16
N VAL A 98 -8.05 4.31 8.37
CA VAL A 98 -7.48 4.62 9.68
C VAL A 98 -8.12 5.91 10.18
N SER A 99 -8.75 5.83 11.35
CA SER A 99 -9.43 6.97 11.96
C SER A 99 -8.83 7.34 13.31
N ARG A 100 -8.77 8.64 13.60
CA ARG A 100 -8.39 9.19 14.90
C ARG A 100 -9.48 10.14 15.38
N SER A 101 -10.02 9.88 16.58
CA SER A 101 -11.12 10.68 17.15
C SER A 101 -12.35 10.78 16.23
N GLY A 102 -12.68 9.71 15.51
CA GLY A 102 -13.82 9.66 14.59
C GLY A 102 -13.60 10.31 13.21
N VAL A 103 -12.40 10.84 12.95
CA VAL A 103 -12.01 11.42 11.65
C VAL A 103 -11.11 10.45 10.90
N GLU A 104 -11.42 10.15 9.64
CA GLU A 104 -10.54 9.39 8.76
C GLU A 104 -9.29 10.21 8.43
N ILE A 105 -8.12 9.68 8.79
CA ILE A 105 -6.83 10.36 8.63
C ILE A 105 -5.92 9.69 7.60
N ALA A 106 -6.17 8.42 7.28
CA ALA A 106 -5.41 7.71 6.26
C ALA A 106 -6.21 6.54 5.66
N ASP A 107 -5.76 6.09 4.49
CA ASP A 107 -6.32 4.97 3.74
C ASP A 107 -5.18 4.06 3.28
N ILE A 108 -5.26 2.79 3.67
CA ILE A 108 -4.22 1.79 3.44
C ILE A 108 -4.76 0.74 2.47
N TRP A 109 -3.99 0.49 1.42
CA TRP A 109 -4.26 -0.51 0.39
C TRP A 109 -3.15 -1.55 0.41
N THR A 110 -3.51 -2.82 0.52
CA THR A 110 -2.55 -3.93 0.49
C THR A 110 -2.84 -4.85 -0.69
N ILE A 111 -1.82 -5.27 -1.43
CA ILE A 111 -1.93 -6.22 -2.54
C ILE A 111 -1.04 -7.42 -2.23
N ASP A 112 -1.61 -8.62 -2.33
CA ASP A 112 -0.91 -9.90 -2.23
C ASP A 112 -0.79 -10.62 -3.58
#